data_AF-A0A950S199-F1
#
_entry.id   AF-A0A950S199-F1
#
_cell.length_a   1.000
_cell.length_b   1.000
_cell.length_c   1.000
_cell.angle_alpha   90.00
_cell.angle_beta   90.00
_cell.angle_gamma   90.00
#
_symmetry.space_group_name_H-M   'P 1'
#
loop_
_entity.id
_entity.type
_entity.pdbx_description
1 polymer ?
#
loop_
_entity_poly.entity_id
_entity_poly.type
_entity_poly.pdbx_seq_one_letter_code
_entity_poly.pdbx_strand_id
1 'polypeptide(L)'
;MVEGAAGRFIYEFVDPLRGADGTLYVVQVYGRARQDGMWEGWLQFSTPTQVLRTARETTQSSADDLLYWATGLEPTYLEGAFQRARQ
;
A
#
# COMPACT_ATOMS: atom_id res chain seq x y z
N MET A 1 2.22 -2.80 23.09
CA MET A 1 1.24 -3.07 22.01
C MET A 1 1.48 -2.02 20.95
N VAL A 2 2.08 -2.38 19.82
CA VAL A 2 2.51 -1.41 18.81
C VAL A 2 1.34 -1.09 17.87
N GLU A 3 0.59 -0.03 18.16
CA GLU A 3 -0.32 0.56 17.17
C GLU A 3 0.54 1.24 16.09
N GLY A 4 0.94 0.46 15.09
CA GLY A 4 1.49 1.00 13.85
C GLY A 4 0.41 1.83 13.17
N ALA A 5 0.43 3.15 13.43
CA ALA A 5 -0.48 4.19 12.97
C ALA A 5 -1.53 3.72 11.95
N ALA A 6 -2.79 3.63 12.40
CA ALA A 6 -3.92 3.29 11.55
C ALA A 6 -4.02 4.29 10.38
N GLY A 7 -3.54 3.89 9.21
CA GLY A 7 -3.80 4.59 7.96
C GLY A 7 -5.26 4.40 7.56
N ARG A 8 -5.80 5.36 6.81
CA ARG A 8 -7.09 5.24 6.15
C ARG A 8 -6.96 4.34 4.94
N PHE A 9 -7.87 3.38 4.77
CA PHE A 9 -8.01 2.62 3.54
C PHE A 9 -8.38 3.55 2.37
N ILE A 10 -7.65 3.44 1.27
CA ILE A 10 -7.87 4.25 0.06
C ILE A 10 -8.41 3.39 -1.08
N TYR A 11 -7.74 2.26 -1.35
CA TYR A 11 -8.02 1.45 -2.53
C TYR A 11 -7.57 0.00 -2.32
N GLU A 12 -8.24 -0.94 -2.98
CA GLU A 12 -7.85 -2.35 -3.06
C GLU A 12 -7.77 -2.76 -4.51
N PHE A 13 -6.69 -3.47 -4.87
CA PHE A 13 -6.54 -4.04 -6.20
C PHE A 13 -7.37 -5.31 -6.31
N VAL A 14 -8.08 -5.46 -7.45
CA VAL A 14 -8.91 -6.63 -7.72
C VAL A 14 -8.08 -7.90 -7.85
N ASP A 15 -6.95 -7.81 -8.56
CA ASP A 15 -6.06 -8.95 -8.78
C ASP A 15 -5.04 -9.06 -7.62
N PRO A 16 -4.99 -10.21 -6.93
CA PRO A 16 -4.00 -10.43 -5.88
C PRO A 16 -2.60 -10.57 -6.48
N LEU A 17 -1.59 -10.12 -5.74
CA LEU A 17 -0.19 -10.33 -6.11
C LEU A 17 0.26 -11.74 -5.72
N ARG A 18 0.86 -12.47 -6.66
CA ARG A 18 1.45 -13.79 -6.38
C ARG A 18 2.92 -13.67 -6.02
N GLY A 19 3.27 -14.04 -4.79
CA GLY A 19 4.65 -14.14 -4.33
C GLY A 19 5.43 -15.28 -5.01
N ALA A 20 6.76 -15.25 -4.89
CA ALA A 20 7.65 -16.25 -5.49
C ALA A 20 7.43 -17.68 -4.93
N ASP A 21 6.93 -17.79 -3.71
CA ASP A 21 6.51 -19.03 -3.06
C ASP A 21 5.10 -19.50 -3.46
N GLY A 22 4.43 -18.72 -4.32
CA GLY A 22 3.06 -18.96 -4.76
C GLY A 22 1.98 -18.44 -3.83
N THR A 23 2.34 -17.81 -2.70
CA THR A 23 1.38 -17.19 -1.79
C THR A 23 0.69 -16.00 -2.45
N LEU A 24 -0.63 -15.91 -2.31
CA LEU A 24 -1.42 -14.78 -2.82
C LEU A 24 -1.54 -13.72 -1.73
N TYR A 25 -1.24 -12.48 -2.12
CA TYR A 25 -1.33 -11.31 -1.27
C TYR A 25 -2.43 -10.40 -1.80
N VAL A 26 -3.37 -10.04 -0.92
CA VAL A 26 -4.28 -8.92 -1.19
C VAL A 26 -3.46 -7.64 -1.14
N VAL A 27 -3.60 -6.78 -2.15
CA VAL A 27 -2.87 -5.52 -2.24
C VAL A 27 -3.81 -4.36 -1.97
N GLN A 28 -3.46 -3.56 -0.98
CA GLN A 28 -4.26 -2.41 -0.55
C GLN A 28 -3.39 -1.16 -0.46
N VAL A 29 -3.97 -0.02 -0.81
CA VAL A 29 -3.38 1.30 -0.56
C VAL A 29 -3.98 1.88 0.70
N TYR A 30 -3.09 2.32 1.58
CA TYR A 30 -3.45 3.10 2.75
C TYR A 30 -2.80 4.48 2.67
N GLY A 31 -3.44 5.46 3.31
CA GLY A 31 -2.92 6.80 3.38
C GLY A 31 -3.17 7.46 4.73
N ARG A 32 -2.38 8.48 5.04
CA ARG A 32 -2.50 9.26 6.26
C ARG A 32 -2.23 10.74 6.01
N ALA A 33 -3.07 11.60 6.57
CA ALA A 33 -2.82 13.03 6.61
C ALA A 33 -1.66 13.36 7.55
N ARG A 34 -0.77 14.23 7.10
CA ARG A 34 0.39 14.74 7.84
C ARG A 34 0.08 16.12 8.42
N GLN A 35 0.93 16.60 9.32
CA GLN A 35 0.79 17.91 9.96
C GLN A 35 0.89 19.09 8.98
N ASP A 36 1.53 18.88 7.84
CA ASP A 36 1.69 19.86 6.74
C ASP A 36 0.46 19.91 5.81
N GLY A 37 -0.60 19.16 6.11
CA GLY A 37 -1.80 19.09 5.28
C GLY A 37 -1.68 18.14 4.08
N MET A 38 -0.49 17.59 3.81
CA MET A 38 -0.28 16.60 2.75
C MET A 38 -0.68 15.21 3.22
N TRP A 39 -0.87 14.31 2.27
CA TRP A 39 -1.19 12.90 2.48
C TRP A 39 -0.03 12.03 2.04
N GLU A 40 0.44 11.16 2.92
CA GLU A 40 1.36 10.09 2.53
C GLU A 40 0.59 8.82 2.21
N GLY A 41 1.05 8.08 1.19
CA GLY A 41 0.48 6.81 0.77
C GLY A 41 1.51 5.68 0.81
N TRP A 42 1.07 4.48 1.15
CA TRP A 42 1.87 3.26 1.13
C TRP A 42 1.03 2.05 0.71
N LEU A 43 1.70 0.98 0.29
CA LEU A 43 1.08 -0.29 -0.06
C LEU A 43 1.14 -1.25 1.13
N GLN A 44 0.06 -2.01 1.31
CA GLN A 44 -0.05 -3.11 2.24
C GLN A 44 -0.32 -4.39 1.46
N PHE A 45 0.46 -5.43 1.77
CA PHE A 45 0.30 -6.76 1.22
C PHE A 45 -0.10 -7.71 2.34
N SER A 46 -1.26 -8.34 2.23
CA SER A 46 -1.83 -9.13 3.33
C SER A 46 -2.16 -10.56 2.89
N THR A 47 -1.85 -11.49 3.78
CA THR A 47 -2.33 -12.88 3.78
C THR A 47 -3.12 -13.12 5.07
N PRO A 48 -3.74 -14.29 5.26
CA PRO A 48 -4.39 -14.62 6.54
C PRO A 48 -3.45 -14.62 7.76
N THR A 49 -2.13 -14.75 7.55
CA THR A 49 -1.14 -14.92 8.62
C THR A 49 -0.07 -13.83 8.66
N GLN A 50 0.01 -12.97 7.63
CA GLN A 50 1.07 -12.00 7.48
C GLN A 50 0.56 -10.71 6.87
N VAL A 51 1.05 -9.58 7.40
CA VAL A 51 0.87 -8.26 6.79
C VAL A 51 2.24 -7.65 6.57
N LEU A 52 2.52 -7.28 5.33
CA LEU A 52 3.70 -6.55 4.91
C LEU A 52 3.28 -5.14 4.49
N ARG A 53 4.12 -4.15 4.76
CA ARG A 53 3.87 -2.77 4.37
C ARG A 53 5.13 -2.17 3.78
N THR A 54 4.97 -1.40 2.71
CA THR A 54 6.05 -0.54 2.23
C THR A 54 6.25 0.63 3.19
N ALA A 55 7.38 1.31 3.04
CA ALA A 55 7.49 2.70 3.49
C ALA A 55 6.55 3.61 2.66
N ARG A 56 6.66 4.93 2.85
CA ARG A 56 5.95 5.91 2.03
C ARG A 56 6.33 5.76 0.56
N GLU A 57 5.35 5.45 -0.28
CA GLU A 57 5.49 5.34 -1.74
C GLU A 57 5.27 6.70 -2.42
N THR A 58 4.34 7.50 -1.91
CA THR A 58 4.03 8.83 -2.47
C THR A 58 3.60 9.84 -1.41
N THR A 59 3.64 11.12 -1.77
CA THR A 59 3.03 12.22 -1.01
C THR A 59 2.12 13.01 -1.96
N GLN A 60 0.87 13.20 -1.58
CA GLN A 60 -0.16 13.87 -2.37
C GLN A 60 -0.84 14.99 -1.59
N SER A 61 -1.53 15.90 -2.26
CA SER A 61 -2.28 16.99 -1.61
C SER A 61 -3.53 16.54 -0.88
N SER A 62 -4.14 15.42 -1.30
CA SER A 62 -5.38 14.92 -0.72
C SER A 62 -5.49 13.39 -0.77
N ALA A 63 -6.50 12.84 -0.09
CA ALA A 63 -6.85 11.44 -0.20
C ALA A 63 -7.40 11.06 -1.59
N ASP A 64 -8.07 11.97 -2.28
CA ASP A 64 -8.58 11.73 -3.65
C ASP A 64 -7.42 11.65 -4.66
N ASP A 65 -6.38 12.47 -4.48
CA ASP A 65 -5.15 12.38 -5.27
C ASP A 65 -4.39 11.07 -5.01
N LEU A 66 -4.45 10.54 -3.78
CA LEU A 66 -3.93 9.20 -3.46
C LEU A 66 -4.74 8.11 -4.15
N LEU A 67 -6.06 8.22 -4.19
CA LEU A 67 -6.91 7.27 -4.92
C LEU A 67 -6.58 7.29 -6.40
N TYR A 68 -6.47 8.48 -7.01
CA TYR A 68 -6.10 8.61 -8.41
C TYR A 68 -4.74 7.96 -8.70
N TRP A 69 -3.72 8.26 -7.88
CA TRP A 69 -2.41 7.59 -7.96
C TRP A 69 -2.52 6.07 -7.87
N ALA A 70 -3.30 5.56 -6.91
CA ALA A 70 -3.48 4.13 -6.70
C ALA A 70 -4.07 3.43 -7.94
N THR A 71 -5.07 4.06 -8.59
CA THR A 71 -5.69 3.51 -9.81
C THR A 71 -4.76 3.51 -11.02
N GLY A 72 -3.69 4.30 -11.00
CA GLY A 72 -2.68 4.33 -12.06
C GLY A 72 -1.52 3.35 -11.87
N LEU A 73 -1.48 2.57 -10.78
CA LEU A 73 -0.39 1.63 -10.54
C LEU A 73 -0.52 0.38 -11.41
N GLU A 74 0.54 0.09 -12.14
CA GLU A 74 0.66 -1.11 -12.95
C GLU A 74 1.13 -2.32 -12.13
N PRO A 75 0.86 -3.57 -12.58
CA PRO A 75 1.29 -4.77 -11.87
C PRO A 75 2.80 -4.83 -11.57
N THR A 76 3.63 -4.35 -12.49
CA THR A 76 5.10 -4.28 -12.34
C THR A 76 5.53 -3.38 -11.18
N TYR A 77 4.77 -2.31 -10.91
CA TYR A 77 4.99 -1.45 -9.75
C TYR A 77 4.73 -2.23 -8.45
N LEU A 78 3.63 -2.98 -8.41
CA LEU A 78 3.23 -3.76 -7.23
C LEU A 78 4.25 -4.84 -6.90
N GLU A 79 4.79 -5.53 -7.92
CA GLU A 79 5.86 -6.50 -7.77
C GLU A 79 7.11 -5.88 -7.14
N GLY A 80 7.56 -4.73 -7.65
CA GLY A 80 8.71 -4.02 -7.11
C GLY A 80 8.48 -3.52 -5.68
N ALA A 81 7.29 -3.00 -5.39
CA ALA A 81 6.89 -2.57 -4.06
C ALA A 81 6.86 -3.73 -3.06
N PHE A 82 6.38 -4.90 -3.48
CA PHE A 82 6.38 -6.10 -2.66
C PHE A 82 7.79 -6.55 -2.27
N GLN A 83 8.75 -6.47 -3.18
CA GLN A 83 10.15 -6.77 -2.85
C GLN A 83 10.69 -5.82 -1.78
N ARG A 84 10.39 -4.51 -1.87
CA ARG A 84 10.80 -3.54 -0.85
C ARG A 84 10.15 -3.79 0.51
N ALA A 85 8.89 -4.21 0.54
CA ALA A 85 8.17 -4.49 1.78
C ALA A 85 8.68 -5.73 2.54
N ARG A 86 9.53 -6.55 1.91
CA ARG A 86 10.12 -7.77 2.50
C ARG A 86 11.55 -7.58 3.02
N GLN A 87 12.15 -6.43 2.77
CA GLN A 87 13.49 -6.05 3.25
C GLN A 87 13.43 -5.50 4.66
#